data_AF-A0A2H5X126-F1
#
_entry.id   AF-A0A2H5X126-F1
#
_cell.length_a   1.000
_cell.length_b   1.000
_cell.length_c   1.000
_cell.angle_alpha   90.00
_cell.angle_beta   90.00
_cell.angle_gamma   90.00
#
_symmetry.space_group_name_H-M   'P 1'
#
loop_
_entity.id
_entity.type
_entity.pdbx_description
1 polymer ?
#
loop_
_entity_poly.entity_id
_entity_poly.type
_entity_poly.pdbx_seq_one_letter_code
_entity_poly.pdbx_strand_id
1 'polypeptide(L)'
;MQAPQSVQETQPEYRALESAHPFMQWLRTYLLWAQIMGLEPRVFAFTSDGEPSVENNLRWQKDSLWIDSSLLERMSPRLLAILAVRNYMEQEIWRRYLPLLLLVGVTALALSFAAASFLQRLFGENILWHLTHIFVIPLFLEIPALLREYVRRRADEETLQRLAEPETVLLAMEKAVEESYRNGETDKRLQSMLKRLNRVRAKAGEPPLTLEQIKAQAGEPLHREEEEQLLTVNTAPQEEG
;
A
#
# COMPACT_ATOMS: atom_id res chain seq x y z
N MET A 1 20.04 9.33 -47.55
CA MET A 1 18.93 8.83 -46.72
C MET A 1 19.53 8.46 -45.38
N GLN A 2 19.42 9.35 -44.39
CA GLN A 2 19.90 9.11 -43.02
C GLN A 2 18.83 8.32 -42.29
N ALA A 3 19.22 7.20 -41.66
CA ALA A 3 18.35 6.44 -40.78
C ALA A 3 18.00 7.28 -39.55
N PRO A 4 16.75 7.28 -39.08
CA PRO A 4 16.39 8.01 -37.87
C PRO A 4 17.12 7.41 -36.67
N GLN A 5 17.77 8.27 -35.89
CA GLN A 5 18.30 7.94 -34.59
C GLN A 5 17.16 7.35 -33.75
N SER A 6 17.30 6.08 -33.38
CA SER A 6 16.46 5.47 -32.36
C SER A 6 16.57 6.33 -31.12
N VAL A 7 15.46 6.97 -30.73
CA VAL A 7 15.28 7.53 -29.39
C VAL A 7 15.48 6.36 -28.45
N GLN A 8 16.68 6.29 -27.88
CA GLN A 8 17.00 5.41 -26.79
C GLN A 8 16.20 5.98 -25.63
N GLU A 9 14.98 5.46 -25.42
CA GLU A 9 14.24 5.65 -24.18
C GLU A 9 15.19 5.20 -23.06
N THR A 10 15.85 6.17 -22.44
CA THR A 10 16.55 5.99 -21.18
C THR A 10 15.48 5.55 -20.20
N GLN A 11 15.34 4.23 -20.03
CA GLN A 11 14.74 3.67 -18.83
C GLN A 11 15.40 4.40 -17.66
N PRO A 12 14.63 4.99 -16.72
CA PRO A 12 15.25 5.51 -15.51
C PRO A 12 16.00 4.32 -14.89
N GLU A 13 17.31 4.46 -14.79
CA GLU A 13 18.20 3.42 -14.28
C GLU A 13 17.91 3.31 -12.78
N TYR A 14 16.87 2.54 -12.42
CA TYR A 14 16.47 2.36 -11.04
C TYR A 14 17.63 1.72 -10.29
N ARG A 15 18.27 2.51 -9.43
CA ARG A 15 19.51 2.09 -8.79
C ARG A 15 19.17 0.98 -7.79
N ALA A 16 19.72 -0.21 -8.03
CA ALA A 16 19.62 -1.28 -7.07
C ALA A 16 20.39 -0.87 -5.80
N LEU A 17 19.77 -1.03 -4.64
CA LEU A 17 20.42 -0.73 -3.38
C LEU A 17 21.52 -1.77 -3.12
N GLU A 18 22.72 -1.28 -2.79
CA GLU A 18 23.85 -2.14 -2.47
C GLU A 18 23.56 -2.99 -1.23
N SER A 19 24.11 -4.21 -1.19
CA SER A 19 23.94 -5.12 -0.04
C SER A 19 24.46 -4.55 1.27
N ALA A 20 25.42 -3.63 1.21
CA ALA A 20 25.99 -2.96 2.38
C ALA A 20 25.06 -1.88 2.97
N HIS A 21 24.04 -1.43 2.23
CA HIS A 21 23.15 -0.37 2.69
C HIS A 21 22.45 -0.76 4.01
N PRO A 22 22.40 0.10 5.04
CA PRO A 22 21.81 -0.25 6.34
C PRO A 22 20.38 -0.79 6.26
N PHE A 23 19.56 -0.24 5.37
CA PHE A 23 18.21 -0.75 5.07
C PHE A 23 18.23 -2.21 4.58
N MET A 24 19.12 -2.54 3.66
CA MET A 24 19.27 -3.91 3.14
C MET A 24 19.68 -4.89 4.23
N GLN A 25 20.54 -4.47 5.16
CA GLN A 25 20.95 -5.30 6.29
C GLN A 25 19.75 -5.64 7.20
N TRP A 26 18.98 -4.63 7.63
CA TRP A 26 17.79 -4.86 8.44
C TRP A 26 16.71 -5.65 7.71
N LEU A 27 16.49 -5.37 6.43
CA LEU A 27 15.51 -6.09 5.62
C LEU A 27 15.84 -7.58 5.55
N ARG A 28 17.12 -7.92 5.34
CA ARG A 28 17.58 -9.31 5.32
C ARG A 28 17.43 -9.97 6.69
N THR A 29 17.73 -9.25 7.77
CA THR A 29 17.54 -9.79 9.13
C THR A 29 16.08 -10.16 9.37
N TYR A 30 15.15 -9.27 9.03
CA TYR A 30 13.72 -9.50 9.27
C TYR A 30 13.04 -10.46 8.28
N LEU A 31 13.65 -10.69 7.10
CA LEU A 31 13.20 -11.67 6.10
C LEU A 31 14.01 -12.98 6.13
N LEU A 32 14.74 -13.28 7.21
CA LEU A 32 15.58 -14.49 7.27
C LEU A 32 14.78 -15.77 6.99
N TRP A 33 13.57 -15.87 7.52
CA TRP A 33 12.67 -17.00 7.28
C TRP A 33 12.24 -17.12 5.81
N ALA A 34 12.11 -16.00 5.10
CA ALA A 34 11.71 -15.99 3.69
C ALA A 34 12.89 -16.39 2.80
N GLN A 35 14.10 -16.00 3.18
CA GLN A 35 15.34 -16.41 2.51
C GLN A 35 15.56 -17.92 2.59
N ILE A 36 15.27 -18.54 3.73
CA ILE A 36 15.30 -20.01 3.87
C ILE A 36 14.34 -20.69 2.88
N MET A 37 13.26 -20.01 2.50
CA MET A 37 12.27 -20.48 1.52
C MET A 37 12.58 -20.08 0.07
N GLY A 38 13.74 -19.44 -0.18
CA GLY A 38 14.20 -19.07 -1.51
C GLY A 38 13.97 -17.60 -1.92
N LEU A 39 13.50 -16.73 -1.02
CA LEU A 39 13.37 -15.29 -1.32
C LEU A 39 14.72 -14.59 -1.21
N GLU A 40 15.21 -14.05 -2.33
CA GLU A 40 16.36 -13.14 -2.34
C GLU A 40 15.90 -11.71 -2.64
N PRO A 41 15.67 -10.86 -1.60
CA PRO A 41 15.08 -9.55 -1.82
C PRO A 41 16.04 -8.63 -2.59
N ARG A 42 15.56 -8.07 -3.69
CA ARG A 42 16.23 -6.98 -4.43
C ARG A 42 15.52 -5.67 -4.16
N VAL A 43 16.26 -4.61 -3.89
CA VAL A 43 15.67 -3.29 -3.59
C VAL A 43 16.03 -2.32 -4.69
N PHE A 44 15.03 -1.65 -5.26
CA PHE A 44 15.18 -0.63 -6.28
C PHE A 44 14.70 0.70 -5.72
N ALA A 45 15.61 1.69 -5.71
CA ALA A 45 15.27 3.05 -5.35
C ALA A 45 14.70 3.78 -6.58
N PHE A 46 13.63 4.53 -6.38
CA PHE A 46 13.07 5.44 -7.38
C PHE A 46 12.83 6.81 -6.76
N THR A 47 12.55 7.81 -7.59
CA THR A 47 12.11 9.13 -7.14
C THR A 47 10.64 9.26 -7.49
N SER A 48 9.76 9.47 -6.51
CA SER A 48 8.35 9.72 -6.79
C SER A 48 8.11 11.20 -7.07
N ASP A 49 7.15 11.50 -7.96
CA ASP A 49 6.70 12.87 -8.24
C ASP A 49 5.76 13.38 -7.12
N GLY A 50 6.18 13.25 -5.85
CA GLY A 50 5.42 13.74 -4.70
C GLY A 50 4.23 12.86 -4.28
N GLU A 51 4.30 11.54 -4.45
CA GLU A 51 3.24 10.68 -3.89
C GLU A 51 3.27 10.77 -2.35
N PRO A 52 2.13 11.09 -1.69
CA PRO A 52 2.16 11.41 -0.27
C PRO A 52 2.23 10.18 0.63
N SER A 53 1.88 8.99 0.12
CA SER A 53 1.69 7.79 0.95
C SER A 53 2.94 6.95 1.11
N VAL A 54 3.39 6.74 2.35
CA VAL A 54 4.47 5.78 2.65
C VAL A 54 4.12 4.36 2.14
N GLU A 55 2.85 3.95 2.23
CA GLU A 55 2.41 2.62 1.77
C GLU A 55 2.50 2.46 0.25
N ASN A 56 2.36 3.53 -0.53
CA ASN A 56 2.52 3.48 -1.98
C ASN A 56 3.98 3.52 -2.42
N ASN A 57 4.78 4.29 -1.67
CA ASN A 57 6.19 4.51 -1.95
C ASN A 57 7.09 3.39 -1.41
N LEU A 58 6.51 2.37 -0.78
CA LEU A 58 7.18 1.16 -0.31
C LEU A 58 6.39 -0.07 -0.77
N ARG A 59 6.69 -0.62 -1.94
CA ARG A 59 5.86 -1.64 -2.60
C ARG A 59 6.67 -2.84 -3.08
N TRP A 60 6.18 -4.04 -2.80
CA TRP A 60 6.75 -5.24 -3.36
C TRP A 60 6.16 -5.58 -4.73
N GLN A 61 7.02 -5.98 -5.65
CA GLN A 61 6.68 -6.56 -6.94
C GLN A 61 7.52 -7.83 -7.12
N LYS A 62 6.86 -8.99 -7.09
CA LYS A 62 7.52 -10.31 -6.99
C LYS A 62 8.48 -10.32 -5.80
N ASP A 63 9.77 -10.53 -6.06
CA ASP A 63 10.84 -10.60 -5.07
C ASP A 63 11.62 -9.28 -4.98
N SER A 64 11.13 -8.25 -5.66
CA SER A 64 11.75 -6.93 -5.73
C SER A 64 10.93 -5.92 -4.95
N LEU A 65 11.58 -5.23 -4.03
CA LEU A 65 11.00 -4.11 -3.30
C LEU A 65 11.37 -2.80 -4.00
N TRP A 66 10.36 -1.98 -4.25
CA TRP A 66 10.50 -0.64 -4.77
C TRP A 66 10.29 0.34 -3.64
N ILE A 67 11.26 1.24 -3.46
CA ILE A 67 11.24 2.26 -2.41
C ILE A 67 11.56 3.63 -2.98
N ASP A 68 10.81 4.64 -2.57
CA ASP A 68 11.17 6.03 -2.85
C ASP A 68 12.45 6.40 -2.09
N SER A 69 13.42 6.96 -2.81
CA SER A 69 14.71 7.40 -2.28
C SER A 69 14.54 8.40 -1.12
N SER A 70 13.53 9.27 -1.19
CA SER A 70 13.22 10.22 -0.13
C SER A 70 12.77 9.57 1.17
N LEU A 71 12.22 8.35 1.14
CA LEU A 71 11.89 7.59 2.35
C LEU A 71 13.16 7.11 3.05
N LEU A 72 14.16 6.66 2.29
CA LEU A 72 15.46 6.20 2.83
C LEU A 72 16.19 7.30 3.62
N GLU A 73 15.95 8.56 3.26
CA GLU A 73 16.54 9.72 3.92
C GLU A 73 15.75 10.16 5.17
N ARG A 74 14.42 10.06 5.11
CA ARG A 74 13.52 10.62 6.15
C ARG A 74 13.18 9.65 7.27
N MET A 75 13.22 8.35 7.00
CA MET A 75 12.86 7.31 7.97
C MET A 75 14.06 6.45 8.34
N SER A 76 14.09 6.01 9.60
CA SER A 76 15.10 5.04 10.06
C SER A 76 15.08 3.78 9.19
N PRO A 77 16.24 3.29 8.71
CA PRO A 77 16.34 2.08 7.90
C PRO A 77 15.69 0.85 8.55
N ARG A 78 15.74 0.76 9.88
CA ARG A 78 15.12 -0.34 10.63
C ARG A 78 13.59 -0.26 10.58
N LEU A 79 13.02 0.93 10.77
CA LEU A 79 11.56 1.12 10.71
C LEU A 79 11.02 0.88 9.29
N LEU A 80 11.72 1.37 8.27
CA LEU A 80 11.40 1.07 6.88
C LEU A 80 11.46 -0.43 6.60
N ALA A 81 12.45 -1.14 7.12
CA ALA A 81 12.56 -2.58 6.92
C ALA A 81 11.38 -3.34 7.53
N ILE A 82 10.90 -2.91 8.70
CA ILE A 82 9.69 -3.45 9.33
C ILE A 82 8.45 -3.20 8.47
N LEU A 83 8.27 -1.97 7.97
CA LEU A 83 7.17 -1.63 7.06
C LEU A 83 7.24 -2.45 5.76
N ALA A 84 8.45 -2.69 5.26
CA ALA A 84 8.68 -3.50 4.08
C ALA A 84 8.30 -4.96 4.34
N VAL A 85 8.71 -5.54 5.47
CA VAL A 85 8.33 -6.91 5.86
C VAL A 85 6.81 -7.02 6.00
N ARG A 86 6.17 -6.02 6.62
CA ARG A 86 4.71 -5.98 6.74
C ARG A 86 4.01 -5.93 5.38
N ASN A 87 4.51 -5.10 4.47
CA ASN A 87 4.00 -5.02 3.09
C ASN A 87 4.21 -6.35 2.35
N TYR A 88 5.35 -7.01 2.55
CA TYR A 88 5.63 -8.35 2.02
C TYR A 88 4.56 -9.35 2.49
N MET A 89 4.25 -9.37 3.80
CA MET A 89 3.19 -10.25 4.33
C MET A 89 1.83 -9.96 3.69
N GLU A 90 1.47 -8.67 3.59
CA GLU A 90 0.21 -8.27 2.95
C GLU A 90 0.14 -8.79 1.51
N GLN A 91 1.22 -8.64 0.74
CA GLN A 91 1.28 -9.11 -0.63
C GLN A 91 1.27 -10.64 -0.73
N GLU A 92 2.01 -11.34 0.12
CA GLU A 92 2.11 -12.80 0.08
C GLU A 92 0.78 -13.47 0.44
N ILE A 93 0.13 -12.94 1.48
CA ILE A 93 -1.22 -13.36 1.84
C ILE A 93 -2.18 -13.06 0.68
N TRP A 94 -2.11 -11.87 0.09
CA TRP A 94 -2.96 -11.51 -1.07
C TRP A 94 -2.75 -12.46 -2.25
N ARG A 95 -1.50 -12.78 -2.60
CA ARG A 95 -1.14 -13.72 -3.68
C ARG A 95 -1.71 -15.10 -3.44
N ARG A 96 -1.75 -15.55 -2.19
CA ARG A 96 -2.34 -16.85 -1.84
C ARG A 96 -3.87 -16.87 -2.01
N TYR A 97 -4.56 -15.77 -1.69
CA TYR A 97 -6.03 -15.69 -1.80
C TYR A 97 -6.53 -15.27 -3.17
N LEU A 98 -5.73 -14.60 -3.99
CA LEU A 98 -6.15 -14.11 -5.30
C LEU A 98 -6.64 -15.22 -6.25
N PRO A 99 -5.94 -16.37 -6.40
CA PRO A 99 -6.44 -17.48 -7.21
C PRO A 99 -7.75 -18.06 -6.68
N LEU A 100 -7.91 -18.13 -5.35
CA LEU A 100 -9.15 -18.61 -4.72
C LEU A 100 -10.30 -17.67 -5.04
N LEU A 101 -10.09 -16.36 -4.95
CA LEU A 101 -11.10 -15.36 -5.28
C LEU A 101 -11.48 -15.42 -6.76
N LEU A 102 -10.51 -15.59 -7.67
CA LEU A 102 -10.77 -15.78 -9.09
C LEU A 102 -11.56 -17.06 -9.36
N LEU A 103 -11.20 -18.16 -8.71
CA LEU A 103 -11.91 -19.44 -8.85
C LEU A 103 -13.36 -19.34 -8.38
N VAL A 104 -13.60 -18.74 -7.21
CA VAL A 104 -14.96 -18.48 -6.70
C VAL A 104 -15.72 -17.55 -7.64
N GLY A 105 -15.03 -16.51 -8.15
CA GLY A 105 -15.48 -15.61 -9.21
C GLY A 105 -16.08 -16.33 -10.40
N VAL A 106 -15.24 -17.15 -11.05
CA VAL A 106 -15.59 -17.91 -12.25
C VAL A 106 -16.68 -18.93 -11.95
N THR A 107 -16.62 -19.61 -10.80
CA THR A 107 -17.61 -20.63 -10.43
C THR A 107 -18.98 -20.01 -10.19
N ALA A 108 -19.06 -18.88 -9.50
CA ALA A 108 -20.31 -18.17 -9.26
C ALA A 108 -20.93 -17.66 -10.57
N LEU A 109 -20.10 -17.16 -11.50
CA LEU A 109 -20.57 -16.72 -12.82
C LEU A 109 -21.12 -17.90 -13.64
N ALA A 110 -20.41 -19.02 -13.66
CA ALA A 110 -20.85 -20.24 -14.35
C ALA A 110 -22.17 -20.78 -13.78
N LEU A 111 -22.30 -20.82 -12.45
CA LEU A 111 -23.54 -21.23 -11.77
C LEU A 111 -24.69 -20.26 -12.05
N SER A 112 -24.42 -18.95 -12.08
CA SER A 112 -25.44 -17.95 -12.39
C SER A 112 -25.96 -18.12 -13.82
N PHE A 113 -25.07 -18.38 -14.78
CA PHE A 113 -25.46 -18.63 -16.17
C PHE A 113 -26.23 -19.95 -16.32
N ALA A 114 -25.76 -21.02 -15.67
CA ALA A 114 -26.44 -22.30 -15.66
C ALA A 114 -27.85 -22.19 -15.05
N ALA A 115 -27.99 -21.54 -13.90
CA ALA A 115 -29.26 -21.31 -13.23
C ALA A 115 -30.21 -20.46 -14.09
N ALA A 116 -29.71 -19.38 -14.69
CA ALA A 116 -30.51 -18.54 -15.60
C ALA A 116 -31.03 -19.35 -16.80
N SER A 117 -30.16 -20.16 -17.43
CA SER A 117 -30.55 -20.99 -18.57
C SER A 117 -31.58 -22.07 -18.22
N PHE A 118 -31.47 -22.66 -17.02
CA PHE A 118 -32.41 -23.64 -16.52
C PHE A 118 -33.77 -23.02 -16.20
N LEU A 119 -33.78 -21.88 -15.51
CA LEU A 119 -35.02 -21.15 -15.19
C LEU A 119 -35.71 -20.62 -16.44
N GLN A 120 -34.94 -20.14 -17.43
CA GLN A 120 -35.50 -19.71 -18.71
C GLN A 120 -36.20 -20.87 -19.45
N ARG A 121 -35.64 -22.08 -19.39
CA ARG A 121 -36.27 -23.27 -19.99
C ARG A 121 -37.53 -23.71 -19.26
N LEU A 122 -37.60 -23.51 -17.94
CA LEU A 122 -38.74 -23.93 -17.12
C LEU A 122 -39.90 -22.92 -17.12
N PHE A 123 -39.58 -21.63 -17.05
CA PHE A 123 -40.57 -20.57 -16.82
C PHE A 123 -40.70 -19.59 -17.99
N GLY A 124 -39.85 -19.71 -19.02
CA GLY A 124 -39.84 -18.81 -20.17
C GLY A 124 -39.29 -17.41 -19.90
N GLU A 125 -38.95 -17.10 -18.65
CA GLU A 125 -38.44 -15.79 -18.22
C GLU A 125 -36.91 -15.74 -18.18
N ASN A 126 -36.33 -14.65 -18.68
CA ASN A 126 -34.89 -14.43 -18.60
C ASN A 126 -34.54 -13.62 -17.33
N ILE A 127 -34.22 -14.35 -16.26
CA ILE A 127 -33.88 -13.78 -14.94
C ILE A 127 -32.36 -13.52 -14.81
N LEU A 128 -31.60 -13.66 -15.90
CA LEU A 128 -30.14 -13.51 -15.90
C LEU A 128 -29.68 -12.16 -15.31
N TRP A 129 -30.42 -11.08 -15.59
CA TRP A 129 -30.13 -9.75 -15.03
C TRP A 129 -30.17 -9.75 -13.50
N HIS A 130 -31.20 -10.34 -12.90
CA HIS A 130 -31.36 -10.40 -11.44
C HIS A 130 -30.32 -11.30 -10.78
N LEU A 131 -30.02 -12.46 -11.38
CA LEU A 131 -28.98 -13.36 -10.87
C LEU A 131 -27.59 -12.71 -10.95
N THR A 132 -27.31 -11.98 -12.04
CA THR A 132 -26.06 -11.23 -12.17
C THR A 132 -25.93 -10.18 -11.06
N HIS A 133 -26.99 -9.43 -10.75
CA HIS A 133 -26.92 -8.41 -9.69
C HIS A 133 -26.72 -9.00 -8.30
N ILE A 134 -27.37 -10.12 -8.00
CA ILE A 134 -27.30 -10.78 -6.69
C ILE A 134 -25.94 -11.45 -6.47
N PHE A 135 -25.35 -12.07 -7.49
CA PHE A 135 -24.14 -12.87 -7.34
C PHE A 135 -22.85 -12.17 -7.78
N VAL A 136 -22.91 -11.34 -8.83
CA VAL A 136 -21.72 -10.72 -9.42
C VAL A 136 -21.34 -9.45 -8.65
N ILE A 137 -22.28 -8.56 -8.32
CA ILE A 137 -21.96 -7.29 -7.65
C ILE A 137 -21.25 -7.50 -6.29
N PRO A 138 -21.75 -8.35 -5.37
CA PRO A 138 -21.06 -8.59 -4.09
C PRO A 138 -19.69 -9.23 -4.27
N LEU A 139 -19.54 -10.09 -5.29
CA LEU A 139 -18.32 -10.82 -5.58
C LEU A 139 -17.19 -9.94 -6.13
N PHE A 140 -17.54 -8.88 -6.86
CA PHE A 140 -16.56 -7.96 -7.46
C PHE A 140 -16.36 -6.67 -6.67
N LEU A 141 -17.29 -6.26 -5.80
CA LEU A 141 -17.17 -5.02 -5.02
C LEU A 141 -16.97 -5.24 -3.52
N GLU A 142 -17.78 -6.08 -2.89
CA GLU A 142 -17.80 -6.21 -1.42
C GLU A 142 -16.77 -7.22 -0.91
N ILE A 143 -16.73 -8.41 -1.52
CA ILE A 143 -15.82 -9.49 -1.14
C ILE A 143 -14.34 -9.07 -1.26
N PRO A 144 -13.90 -8.36 -2.32
CA PRO A 144 -12.52 -7.88 -2.40
C PRO A 144 -12.15 -6.87 -1.31
N ALA A 145 -13.09 -6.00 -0.90
CA ALA A 145 -12.86 -5.04 0.16
C ALA A 145 -12.73 -5.72 1.54
N LEU A 146 -13.61 -6.69 1.82
CA LEU A 146 -13.55 -7.52 3.02
C LEU A 146 -12.28 -8.36 3.06
N LEU A 147 -11.90 -8.95 1.92
CA LEU A 147 -10.66 -9.72 1.81
C LEU A 147 -9.45 -8.81 2.03
N ARG A 148 -9.41 -7.61 1.43
CA ARG A 148 -8.29 -6.67 1.63
C ARG A 148 -8.13 -6.31 3.10
N GLU A 149 -9.23 -6.03 3.79
CA GLU A 149 -9.22 -5.75 5.23
C GLU A 149 -8.79 -6.97 6.06
N TYR A 150 -9.23 -8.18 5.71
CA TYR A 150 -8.78 -9.43 6.32
C TYR A 150 -7.27 -9.66 6.13
N VAL A 151 -6.78 -9.52 4.91
CA VAL A 151 -5.36 -9.68 4.55
C VAL A 151 -4.51 -8.68 5.32
N ARG A 152 -4.94 -7.42 5.42
CA ARG A 152 -4.26 -6.40 6.21
C ARG A 152 -4.15 -6.77 7.69
N ARG A 153 -5.26 -7.23 8.30
CA ARG A 153 -5.27 -7.68 9.70
C ARG A 153 -4.36 -8.87 9.92
N ARG A 154 -4.36 -9.81 8.98
CA ARG A 154 -3.52 -11.00 9.06
C ARG A 154 -2.04 -10.66 8.91
N ALA A 155 -1.70 -9.76 7.99
CA ALA A 155 -0.35 -9.24 7.83
C ALA A 155 0.14 -8.52 9.10
N ASP A 156 -0.71 -7.71 9.73
CA ASP A 156 -0.41 -7.06 11.01
C ASP A 156 -0.08 -8.09 12.11
N GLU A 157 -0.92 -9.12 12.25
CA GLU A 157 -0.72 -10.21 13.21
C GLU A 157 0.58 -10.97 12.96
N GLU A 158 0.80 -11.39 11.72
CA GLU A 158 1.99 -12.17 11.36
C GLU A 158 3.27 -11.35 11.50
N THR A 159 3.20 -10.04 11.23
CA THR A 159 4.34 -9.13 11.43
C THR A 159 4.71 -9.04 12.91
N LEU A 160 3.73 -8.81 13.80
CA LEU A 160 3.96 -8.79 15.25
C LEU A 160 4.54 -10.12 15.75
N GLN A 161 3.97 -11.25 15.30
CA GLN A 161 4.39 -12.58 15.74
C GLN A 161 5.81 -12.94 15.27
N ARG A 162 6.16 -12.61 14.02
CA ARG A 162 7.46 -13.00 13.44
C ARG A 162 8.59 -12.10 13.87
N LEU A 163 8.32 -10.81 14.04
CA LEU A 163 9.36 -9.85 14.42
C LEU A 163 9.63 -9.87 15.93
N ALA A 164 8.66 -10.29 16.75
CA ALA A 164 8.78 -10.34 18.21
C ALA A 164 9.19 -9.01 18.88
N GLU A 165 9.04 -7.88 18.17
CA GLU A 165 9.41 -6.53 18.60
C GLU A 165 8.18 -5.59 18.50
N PRO A 166 7.13 -5.80 19.33
CA PRO A 166 5.85 -5.12 19.15
C PRO A 166 5.97 -3.58 19.20
N GLU A 167 6.78 -3.05 20.11
CA GLU A 167 7.02 -1.60 20.24
C GLU A 167 7.66 -1.01 18.98
N THR A 168 8.60 -1.73 18.37
CA THR A 168 9.28 -1.23 17.15
C THR A 168 8.35 -1.31 15.94
N VAL A 169 7.45 -2.31 15.90
CA VAL A 169 6.39 -2.39 14.89
C VAL A 169 5.40 -1.23 15.03
N LEU A 170 4.97 -0.92 16.25
CA LEU A 170 4.08 0.21 16.51
C LEU A 170 4.72 1.53 16.13
N LEU A 171 5.97 1.76 16.52
CA LEU A 171 6.72 2.96 16.15
C LEU A 171 6.88 3.09 14.63
N ALA A 172 7.16 1.99 13.93
CA ALA A 172 7.26 2.00 12.47
C ALA A 172 5.93 2.39 11.81
N MET A 173 4.81 1.84 12.29
CA MET A 173 3.48 2.19 11.80
C MET A 173 3.07 3.62 12.14
N GLU A 174 3.38 4.11 13.33
CA GLU A 174 3.14 5.49 13.75
C GLU A 174 3.90 6.46 12.85
N LYS A 175 5.21 6.23 12.67
CA LYS A 175 6.04 7.05 11.77
C LYS A 175 5.56 7.00 10.32
N ALA A 176 4.99 5.89 9.86
CA ALA A 176 4.39 5.83 8.53
C ALA A 176 3.19 6.78 8.39
N VAL A 177 2.35 6.91 9.43
CA VAL A 177 1.22 7.87 9.41
C VAL A 177 1.72 9.31 9.47
N GLU A 178 2.69 9.59 10.35
CA GLU A 178 3.29 10.93 10.47
C GLU A 178 3.92 11.39 9.15
N GLU A 179 4.75 10.55 8.52
CA GLU A 179 5.40 10.89 7.24
C GLU A 179 4.40 11.03 6.10
N SER A 180 3.34 10.21 6.09
CA SER A 180 2.28 10.37 5.09
C SER A 180 1.55 11.69 5.27
N TYR A 181 1.28 12.11 6.51
CA TYR A 181 0.68 13.41 6.80
C TYR A 181 1.60 14.57 6.39
N ARG A 182 2.90 14.49 6.70
CA ARG A 182 3.88 15.53 6.32
C ARG A 182 3.94 15.76 4.81
N ASN A 183 3.71 14.72 4.01
CA ASN A 183 3.70 14.80 2.56
C ASN A 183 2.33 15.18 1.95
N GLY A 184 1.33 15.51 2.76
CA GLY A 184 0.02 15.97 2.25
C GLY A 184 -0.97 14.84 1.93
N GLU A 185 -0.85 13.68 2.58
CA GLU A 185 -1.82 12.59 2.41
C GLU A 185 -3.23 13.00 2.87
N THR A 186 -4.24 12.47 2.19
CA THR A 186 -5.64 12.80 2.48
C THR A 186 -6.08 12.31 3.87
N ASP A 187 -6.93 13.08 4.55
CA ASP A 187 -7.47 12.70 5.87
C ASP A 187 -8.17 11.32 5.85
N LYS A 188 -8.86 10.98 4.76
CA LYS A 188 -9.50 9.65 4.59
C LYS A 188 -8.47 8.52 4.65
N ARG A 189 -7.31 8.72 4.03
CA ARG A 189 -6.24 7.71 3.97
C ARG A 189 -5.46 7.66 5.28
N LEU A 190 -5.17 8.82 5.88
CA LEU A 190 -4.60 8.91 7.23
C LEU A 190 -5.50 8.22 8.27
N GLN A 191 -6.82 8.41 8.23
CA GLN A 191 -7.75 7.70 9.10
C GLN A 191 -7.74 6.18 8.87
N SER A 192 -7.58 5.73 7.63
CA SER A 192 -7.44 4.31 7.32
C SER A 192 -6.16 3.72 7.94
N MET A 193 -5.04 4.43 7.82
CA MET A 193 -3.77 4.02 8.42
C MET A 193 -3.82 4.07 9.96
N LEU A 194 -4.39 5.12 10.54
CA LEU A 194 -4.60 5.24 11.99
C LEU A 194 -5.50 4.13 12.53
N LYS A 195 -6.58 3.77 11.81
CA LYS A 195 -7.44 2.64 12.17
C LYS A 195 -6.66 1.32 12.18
N ARG A 196 -5.67 1.15 11.31
CA ARG A 196 -4.77 -0.02 11.34
C ARG A 196 -3.85 0.05 12.55
N LEU A 197 -3.14 1.16 12.73
CA LEU A 197 -2.26 1.39 13.88
C LEU A 197 -2.98 1.11 15.21
N ASN A 198 -4.16 1.69 15.44
CA ASN A 198 -4.91 1.50 16.68
C ASN A 198 -5.35 0.05 16.92
N ARG A 199 -5.56 -0.75 15.87
CA ARG A 199 -5.82 -2.19 16.03
C ARG A 199 -4.58 -2.95 16.49
N VAL A 200 -3.42 -2.58 15.97
CA VAL A 200 -2.14 -3.17 16.38
C VAL A 200 -1.80 -2.73 17.81
N ARG A 201 -2.02 -1.45 18.15
CA ARG A 201 -1.88 -0.91 19.52
C ARG A 201 -2.78 -1.65 20.52
N ALA A 202 -4.05 -1.86 20.17
CA ALA A 202 -4.99 -2.60 21.01
C ALA A 202 -4.53 -4.04 21.29
N LYS A 203 -3.89 -4.71 20.32
CA LYS A 203 -3.32 -6.05 20.51
C LYS A 203 -2.05 -6.06 21.36
N ALA A 204 -1.26 -4.99 21.30
CA ALA A 204 -0.09 -4.80 22.14
C ALA A 204 -0.44 -4.30 23.56
N GLY A 205 -1.71 -4.00 23.85
CA GLY A 205 -2.14 -3.44 25.14
C GLY A 205 -1.90 -1.93 25.26
N GLU A 206 -1.65 -1.23 24.16
CA GLU A 206 -1.42 0.20 24.13
C GLU A 206 -2.71 1.02 23.87
N PRO A 207 -2.83 2.24 24.43
CA PRO A 207 -3.98 3.10 24.21
C PRO A 207 -4.07 3.55 22.75
N PRO A 208 -5.28 3.77 22.20
CA PRO A 208 -5.46 4.26 20.84
C PRO A 208 -5.00 5.72 20.70
N LEU A 209 -4.48 6.06 19.53
CA LEU A 209 -4.11 7.42 19.15
C LEU A 209 -5.23 8.09 18.35
N THR A 210 -5.34 9.41 18.48
CA THR A 210 -6.19 10.24 17.62
C THR A 210 -5.40 10.82 16.46
N LEU A 211 -6.09 11.23 15.39
CA LEU A 211 -5.43 11.87 14.26
C LEU A 211 -4.78 13.20 14.67
N GLU A 212 -5.40 13.94 15.60
CA GLU A 212 -4.85 15.18 16.14
C GLU A 212 -3.53 14.95 16.89
N GLN A 213 -3.42 13.88 17.67
CA GLN A 213 -2.19 13.51 18.34
C GLN A 213 -1.08 13.20 17.34
N ILE A 214 -1.39 12.44 16.27
CA ILE A 214 -0.42 12.15 15.20
C ILE A 214 0.02 13.43 14.49
N LYS A 215 -0.93 14.32 14.15
CA LYS A 215 -0.60 15.60 13.50
C LYS A 215 0.28 16.48 14.39
N ALA A 216 -0.03 16.53 15.70
CA ALA A 216 0.77 17.26 16.68
C ALA A 216 2.19 16.68 16.83
N GLN A 217 2.34 15.35 16.78
CA GLN A 217 3.64 14.66 16.83
C GLN A 217 4.44 14.83 15.53
N ALA A 218 3.77 14.84 14.39
CA ALA A 218 4.39 15.01 13.08
C ALA A 218 4.91 16.44 12.85
N GLY A 219 4.29 17.46 13.45
CA GLY A 219 4.64 18.86 13.20
C GLY A 219 4.02 19.41 11.91
N GLU A 220 4.65 20.41 11.30
CA GLU A 220 4.10 21.06 10.09
C GLU A 220 4.34 20.23 8.80
N PRO A 221 3.40 20.25 7.84
CA PRO A 221 3.56 19.58 6.55
C PRO A 221 4.65 20.25 5.70
N LEU A 222 5.41 19.46 4.95
CA LEU A 222 6.56 19.89 4.16
C LEU A 222 6.20 20.87 3.03
N HIS A 223 4.97 20.84 2.52
CA HIS A 223 4.54 21.60 1.35
C HIS A 223 3.85 22.94 1.65
N ARG A 224 3.85 23.41 2.91
CA ARG A 224 3.17 24.68 3.26
C ARG A 224 3.81 25.90 2.59
N GLU A 225 5.11 25.87 2.30
CA GLU A 225 5.84 27.03 1.79
C GLU A 225 5.58 27.33 0.30
N GLU A 226 5.21 26.34 -0.52
CA GLU A 226 4.99 26.54 -1.97
C GLU A 226 3.58 27.10 -2.28
N GLU A 227 2.55 26.70 -1.53
CA GLU A 227 1.19 27.23 -1.71
C GLU A 227 1.06 28.68 -1.20
N GLU A 228 1.72 29.04 -0.10
CA GLU A 228 1.72 30.43 0.41
C GLU A 228 2.49 31.39 -0.52
N GLN A 229 3.53 30.91 -1.22
CA GLN A 229 4.24 31.69 -2.25
C GLN A 229 3.40 31.89 -3.53
N LEU A 230 2.63 30.89 -3.97
CA LEU A 230 1.74 31.03 -5.14
C LEU A 230 0.52 31.93 -4.86
N LEU A 231 0.03 31.96 -3.62
CA LEU A 231 -1.07 32.83 -3.21
C LEU A 231 -0.64 34.30 -3.04
N THR A 232 0.60 34.55 -2.58
CA THR A 232 1.14 35.91 -2.45
C THR A 232 1.57 36.54 -3.78
N VAL A 233 1.99 35.76 -4.77
CA VAL A 233 2.31 36.27 -6.12
C VAL A 233 1.05 36.72 -6.89
N ASN A 234 -0.10 36.10 -6.65
CA ASN A 234 -1.37 36.46 -7.31
C ASN A 234 -2.16 37.57 -6.62
N THR A 235 -1.68 38.11 -5.49
CA THR A 235 -2.36 39.19 -4.73
C THR A 235 -1.52 40.47 -4.59
N ALA A 236 -0.55 40.71 -5.49
CA ALA A 236 0.01 42.04 -5.64
C ALA A 236 -0.97 42.93 -6.43
N PRO A 237 -1.40 44.09 -5.92
CA PRO A 237 -2.25 45.00 -6.67
C PRO A 237 -1.46 45.55 -7.88
N GLN A 238 -2.03 45.44 -9.07
CA GLN A 238 -1.62 46.26 -10.20
C GLN A 238 -1.93 47.71 -9.84
N GLU A 239 -0.92 48.48 -9.44
CA GLU A 239 -1.00 49.93 -9.44
C GLU A 239 -1.20 50.38 -10.90
N GLU A 240 -2.42 50.79 -11.22
CA GLU A 240 -2.76 51.47 -12.46
C GLU A 240 -2.02 52.83 -12.51
N GLY A 241 -1.23 53.01 -13.56
CA GLY A 241 -0.66 54.29 -13.98
C GLY A 241 -1.25 54.75 -15.31
#